data_AF-A0A3M1N1W1-F1
#
_entry.id   AF-A0A3M1N1W1-F1
#
_cell.length_a   1.000
_cell.length_b   1.000
_cell.length_c   1.000
_cell.angle_alpha   90.00
_cell.angle_beta   90.00
_cell.angle_gamma   90.00
#
_symmetry.space_group_name_H-M   'P 1'
#
loop_
_entity.id
_entity.type
_entity.pdbx_description
1 polymer ?
#
loop_
_entity_poly.entity_id
_entity_poly.type
_entity_poly.pdbx_seq_one_letter_code
_entity_poly.pdbx_strand_id
1 'polypeptide(L)'
;MRVLHILSQHQLTGAEVYAITLAQAQQAQGDELWGVSDTFTLRFPGQVHLLPIGRRTWPQRLRNVIALVRLIRREKIHLLHAHSRAAAWVAWFAAKLTGVPLVSTVHGLSAVHRSARQFRVYGKHVIAVCEKVREQLVQELGYAPHHVRVIPNGFSPETWNAPPLPKEKAPSPFWLYVGRFTPHKGEVALRILQAWAQLPVELRPSAFHLIGGTEVPPALEALAAQIRQQASQPEIHLHPFESAVHSYVQAASVVIGAGRVAIEGLLAGKPVIAFGEKGYWGLIRPDNLQAAIETNFGDMGGPPWPSPEELATEWAAYLRAPIPPLPTALTEELRRFYHIHRVEKAIRRTYEEARLTTLPPIPILCYHRIVEEPLSGRLAGLGVPLHRFAQQLEALSRMGFSPITFRDVLAYLEGQASLPRRPIILTFDDGYEDNYRYAFPLLQRYGMRAVIFGVTDPTRRWNFWDADAAPAPLLTPAQMREMAQYGIEFGAHTVTHPHLPQLPPAQAR
;
A
#
# COMPACT_ATOMS: atom_id res chain seq x y z
N MET A 1 13.47 -0.27 -7.28
CA MET A 1 13.56 0.97 -6.46
C MET A 1 14.40 0.69 -5.21
N ARG A 2 15.08 1.69 -4.63
CA ARG A 2 15.77 1.56 -3.33
C ARG A 2 14.90 2.09 -2.19
N VAL A 3 14.32 1.21 -1.38
CA VAL A 3 13.32 1.57 -0.36
C VAL A 3 13.86 1.29 1.05
N LEU A 4 13.74 2.28 1.94
CA LEU A 4 14.10 2.14 3.35
C LEU A 4 12.83 2.02 4.21
N HIS A 5 12.58 0.82 4.73
CA HIS A 5 11.51 0.55 5.70
C HIS A 5 11.97 0.89 7.11
N ILE A 6 11.17 1.67 7.83
CA ILE A 6 11.50 2.13 9.18
C ILE A 6 10.37 1.71 10.13
N LEU A 7 10.73 0.94 11.14
CA LEU A 7 9.85 0.40 12.17
C LEU A 7 10.33 0.84 13.57
N SER A 8 9.58 0.50 14.61
CA SER A 8 9.96 0.80 16.00
C SER A 8 9.37 -0.22 16.98
N GLN A 9 9.89 -1.44 17.00
CA GLN A 9 9.33 -2.53 17.82
C GLN A 9 10.41 -3.31 18.55
N HIS A 10 10.05 -3.82 19.72
CA HIS A 10 10.90 -4.66 20.57
C HIS A 10 10.51 -6.14 20.50
N GLN A 11 9.35 -6.44 19.94
CA GLN A 11 8.76 -7.78 19.84
C GLN A 11 7.94 -7.88 18.55
N LEU A 12 7.55 -9.11 18.19
CA LEU A 12 6.69 -9.36 17.04
C LEU A 12 5.37 -8.61 17.14
N THR A 13 5.06 -7.81 16.12
CA THR A 13 3.78 -7.09 16.00
C THR A 13 3.14 -7.33 14.63
N GLY A 14 1.83 -7.09 14.51
CA GLY A 14 1.15 -7.15 13.22
C GLY A 14 1.72 -6.17 12.18
N ALA A 15 2.27 -5.03 12.64
CA ALA A 15 2.95 -4.07 11.77
C ALA A 15 4.29 -4.63 11.23
N GLU A 16 5.04 -5.39 12.04
CA GLU A 16 6.22 -6.13 11.56
C GLU A 16 5.86 -7.11 10.48
N VAL A 17 4.90 -8.00 10.78
CA VAL A 17 4.51 -9.07 9.87
C VAL A 17 4.10 -8.46 8.53
N TYR A 18 3.27 -7.43 8.55
CA TYR A 18 2.88 -6.70 7.35
C TYR A 18 4.07 -6.09 6.61
N ALA A 19 4.95 -5.36 7.30
CA ALA A 19 6.08 -4.69 6.67
C ALA A 19 7.03 -5.71 6.01
N ILE A 20 7.22 -6.88 6.63
CA ILE A 20 8.00 -7.98 6.07
C ILE A 20 7.29 -8.58 4.85
N THR A 21 6.00 -8.89 4.94
CA THR A 21 5.22 -9.42 3.81
C THR A 21 5.25 -8.46 2.62
N LEU A 22 5.10 -7.15 2.87
CA LEU A 22 5.23 -6.11 1.84
C LEU A 22 6.65 -6.06 1.25
N ALA A 23 7.67 -6.05 2.10
CA ALA A 23 9.06 -6.03 1.66
C ALA A 23 9.40 -7.27 0.81
N GLN A 24 8.88 -8.44 1.15
CA GLN A 24 9.08 -9.66 0.34
C GLN A 24 8.45 -9.51 -1.05
N ALA A 25 7.23 -8.97 -1.13
CA ALA A 25 6.57 -8.71 -2.40
C ALA A 25 7.32 -7.66 -3.24
N GLN A 26 7.86 -6.62 -2.62
CA GLN A 26 8.67 -5.60 -3.29
C GLN A 26 10.00 -6.15 -3.80
N GLN A 27 10.67 -6.99 -3.00
CA GLN A 27 11.89 -7.68 -3.44
C GLN A 27 11.61 -8.57 -4.66
N ALA A 28 10.46 -9.26 -4.69
CA ALA A 28 10.05 -10.05 -5.85
C ALA A 28 9.78 -9.20 -7.10
N GLN A 29 9.46 -7.91 -6.96
CA GLN A 29 9.37 -6.94 -8.05
C GLN A 29 10.72 -6.30 -8.44
N GLY A 30 11.83 -6.75 -7.83
CA GLY A 30 13.17 -6.25 -8.11
C GLY A 30 13.58 -5.00 -7.33
N ASP A 31 12.86 -4.65 -6.25
CA ASP A 31 13.30 -3.57 -5.36
C ASP A 31 14.49 -4.00 -4.49
N GLU A 32 15.42 -3.06 -4.28
CA GLU A 32 16.49 -3.18 -3.29
C GLU A 32 15.98 -2.58 -1.97
N LEU A 33 16.15 -3.30 -0.87
CA LEU A 33 15.46 -2.97 0.39
C LEU A 33 16.42 -2.86 1.57
N TRP A 34 16.12 -1.89 2.43
CA TRP A 34 16.77 -1.68 3.72
C TRP A 34 15.73 -1.63 4.82
N GLY A 35 16.00 -2.29 5.93
CA GLY A 35 15.15 -2.32 7.12
C GLY A 35 15.84 -1.64 8.30
N VAL A 36 15.17 -0.69 8.95
CA VAL A 36 15.60 -0.07 10.21
C VAL A 36 14.56 -0.33 11.28
N SER A 37 14.98 -0.86 12.42
CA SER A 37 14.13 -1.10 13.59
C SER A 37 15.00 -1.27 14.84
N ASP A 38 14.40 -1.25 16.03
CA ASP A 38 15.09 -1.64 17.26
C ASP A 38 15.46 -3.13 17.22
N THR A 39 14.53 -3.97 16.77
CA THR A 39 14.73 -5.40 16.49
C THR A 39 13.92 -5.85 15.27
N PHE A 40 14.31 -7.00 14.71
CA PHE A 40 13.55 -7.75 13.72
C PHE A 40 13.37 -9.18 14.25
N THR A 41 12.15 -9.54 14.62
CA THR A 41 11.80 -10.92 14.98
C THR A 41 11.66 -11.78 13.74
N LEU A 42 11.11 -11.21 12.65
CA LEU A 42 11.04 -11.87 11.35
C LEU A 42 12.22 -11.46 10.48
N ARG A 43 12.67 -12.39 9.61
CA ARG A 43 13.75 -12.12 8.67
C ARG A 43 13.33 -11.05 7.66
N PHE A 44 13.99 -9.89 7.70
CA PHE A 44 13.80 -8.84 6.70
C PHE A 44 14.45 -9.23 5.37
N PRO A 45 13.75 -9.07 4.22
CA PRO A 45 14.30 -9.34 2.89
C PRO A 45 15.16 -8.15 2.43
N GLY A 46 16.41 -8.07 2.86
CA GLY A 46 17.32 -6.99 2.49
C GLY A 46 18.38 -6.70 3.55
N GLN A 47 18.98 -5.51 3.47
CA GLN A 47 19.98 -5.07 4.44
C GLN A 47 19.31 -4.56 5.72
N VAL A 48 19.81 -4.95 6.89
CA VAL A 48 19.24 -4.58 8.19
C VAL A 48 20.17 -3.63 8.95
N HIS A 49 19.59 -2.58 9.52
CA HIS A 49 20.27 -1.63 10.39
C HIS A 49 19.51 -1.45 11.70
N LEU A 50 20.09 -1.91 12.80
CA LEU A 50 19.46 -1.79 14.11
C LEU A 50 19.69 -0.39 14.67
N LEU A 51 18.61 0.33 14.94
CA LEU A 51 18.60 1.64 15.59
C LEU A 51 17.51 1.66 16.66
N PRO A 52 17.74 2.21 17.85
CA PRO A 52 16.75 2.25 18.91
C PRO A 52 15.69 3.33 18.63
N ILE A 53 14.81 3.10 17.64
CA ILE A 53 13.75 4.01 17.21
C ILE A 53 12.65 4.11 18.27
N GLY A 54 12.37 3.02 18.98
CA GLY A 54 11.44 2.94 20.10
C GLY A 54 11.85 3.81 21.29
N ARG A 55 13.15 4.11 21.45
CA ARG A 55 13.65 5.04 22.48
C ARG A 55 13.44 6.50 22.06
N ARG A 56 12.35 7.09 22.56
CA ARG A 56 11.82 8.41 22.14
C ARG A 56 12.45 9.64 22.81
N THR A 57 13.61 9.50 23.46
CA THR A 57 14.29 10.66 24.08
C THR A 57 14.85 11.60 23.02
N TRP A 58 14.88 12.91 23.30
CA TRP A 58 15.36 13.92 22.35
C TRP A 58 16.78 13.65 21.81
N PRO A 59 17.79 13.34 22.64
CA PRO A 59 19.12 13.03 22.14
C PRO A 59 19.14 11.78 21.25
N GLN A 60 18.36 10.75 21.59
CA GLN A 60 18.30 9.53 20.81
C GLN A 60 17.62 9.74 19.47
N ARG A 61 16.52 10.50 19.44
CA ARG A 61 15.86 10.87 18.18
C ARG A 61 16.79 11.61 17.24
N LEU A 62 17.56 12.58 17.75
CA LEU A 62 18.55 13.30 16.93
C LEU A 62 19.63 12.36 16.39
N ARG A 63 20.16 11.44 17.21
CA ARG A 63 21.12 10.42 16.75
C ARG A 63 20.53 9.53 15.66
N ASN A 64 19.28 9.09 15.83
CA ASN A 64 18.58 8.28 14.83
C ASN A 64 18.38 9.05 13.52
N VAL A 65 18.01 10.33 13.58
CA VAL A 65 17.91 11.19 12.38
C VAL A 65 19.26 11.30 11.66
N ILE A 66 20.36 11.56 12.38
CA ILE A 66 21.70 11.65 11.79
C ILE A 66 22.11 10.31 11.16
N ALA A 67 21.85 9.20 11.83
CA ALA A 67 22.13 7.86 11.31
C ALA A 67 21.33 7.57 10.04
N LEU A 68 20.03 7.90 10.03
CA LEU A 68 19.18 7.77 8.84
C LEU A 68 19.69 8.63 7.68
N VAL A 69 20.05 9.90 7.92
CA VAL A 69 20.60 10.79 6.87
C VAL A 69 21.88 10.20 6.26
N ARG A 70 22.78 9.67 7.08
CA ARG A 70 24.02 9.02 6.61
C ARG A 70 23.70 7.78 5.77
N LEU A 71 22.80 6.93 6.26
CA LEU A 71 22.37 5.72 5.56
C LEU A 71 21.73 6.06 4.20
N ILE A 72 20.80 7.03 4.17
CA ILE A 72 20.12 7.49 2.96
C ILE A 72 21.12 7.92 1.89
N ARG A 73 22.11 8.72 2.26
CA ARG A 73 23.13 9.22 1.33
C ARG A 73 24.09 8.12 0.87
N ARG A 74 24.52 7.24 1.79
CA ARG A 74 25.46 6.15 1.49
C ARG A 74 24.86 5.13 0.52
N GLU A 75 23.62 4.72 0.78
CA GLU A 75 22.94 3.67 0.00
C GLU A 75 22.14 4.23 -1.18
N LYS A 76 22.11 5.56 -1.34
CA LYS A 76 21.31 6.26 -2.37
C LYS A 76 19.83 5.85 -2.31
N ILE A 77 19.23 5.94 -1.12
CA ILE A 77 17.82 5.56 -0.91
C ILE A 77 16.90 6.49 -1.72
N HIS A 78 15.95 5.90 -2.45
CA HIS A 78 15.00 6.64 -3.30
C HIS A 78 13.69 6.98 -2.57
N LEU A 79 13.35 6.26 -1.51
CA LEU A 79 12.09 6.42 -0.77
C LEU A 79 12.20 5.92 0.68
N LEU A 80 11.57 6.64 1.61
CA LEU A 80 11.37 6.19 2.99
C LEU A 80 9.94 5.67 3.18
N HIS A 81 9.78 4.52 3.85
CA HIS A 81 8.48 4.02 4.28
C HIS A 81 8.45 3.75 5.79
N ALA A 82 7.74 4.59 6.54
CA ALA A 82 7.60 4.44 7.99
C ALA A 82 6.33 3.67 8.39
N HIS A 83 6.44 2.74 9.34
CA HIS A 83 5.33 1.86 9.79
C HIS A 83 4.89 2.12 11.24
N SER A 84 5.31 3.25 11.83
CA SER A 84 4.89 3.64 13.18
C SER A 84 5.02 5.15 13.36
N ARG A 85 4.40 5.70 14.41
CA ARG A 85 4.55 7.12 14.76
C ARG A 85 5.99 7.49 15.13
N ALA A 86 6.70 6.62 15.84
CA ALA A 86 8.08 6.89 16.24
C ALA A 86 9.02 6.83 15.04
N ALA A 87 8.83 5.85 14.15
CA ALA A 87 9.52 5.74 12.88
C ALA A 87 9.24 6.94 11.98
N ALA A 88 7.96 7.33 11.83
CA ALA A 88 7.57 8.47 11.00
C ALA A 88 8.20 9.77 11.50
N TRP A 89 8.30 9.97 12.81
CA TRP A 89 8.96 11.15 13.38
C TRP A 89 10.41 11.28 12.91
N VAL A 90 11.23 10.24 13.08
CA VAL A 90 12.65 10.30 12.67
C VAL A 90 12.79 10.33 11.14
N ALA A 91 11.93 9.61 10.43
CA ALA A 91 11.91 9.57 8.97
C ALA A 91 11.54 10.93 8.37
N TRP A 92 10.62 11.67 8.99
CA TRP A 92 10.19 12.99 8.53
C TRP A 92 11.32 14.01 8.55
N PHE A 93 12.10 14.05 9.63
CA PHE A 93 13.29 14.90 9.70
C PHE A 93 14.37 14.45 8.72
N ALA A 94 14.62 13.14 8.60
CA ALA A 94 15.59 12.61 7.65
C ALA A 94 15.20 12.93 6.19
N ALA A 95 13.92 12.78 5.83
CA ALA A 95 13.35 13.15 4.53
C ALA A 95 13.57 14.64 4.24
N LYS A 96 13.26 15.52 5.21
CA LYS A 96 13.47 16.97 5.06
C LYS A 96 14.94 17.35 4.83
N LEU A 97 15.87 16.66 5.48
CA LEU A 97 17.32 16.93 5.36
C LEU A 97 17.97 16.31 4.11
N THR A 98 17.31 15.36 3.47
CA THR A 98 17.85 14.63 2.31
C THR A 98 17.11 14.90 1.01
N GLY A 99 15.89 15.45 1.07
CA GLY A 99 15.00 15.59 -0.09
C GLY A 99 14.33 14.29 -0.52
N VAL A 100 14.62 13.16 0.15
CA VAL A 100 14.02 11.86 -0.17
C VAL A 100 12.55 11.85 0.27
N PRO A 101 11.63 11.35 -0.58
CA PRO A 101 10.20 11.32 -0.25
C PRO A 101 9.89 10.33 0.89
N LEU A 102 8.86 10.66 1.66
CA LEU A 102 8.36 9.86 2.78
C LEU A 102 6.92 9.41 2.52
N VAL A 103 6.70 8.11 2.66
CA VAL A 103 5.39 7.47 2.80
C VAL A 103 5.27 6.91 4.21
N SER A 104 4.10 7.05 4.84
CA SER A 104 3.86 6.49 6.18
C SER A 104 2.62 5.62 6.19
N THR A 105 2.73 4.37 6.67
CA THR A 105 1.57 3.54 6.98
C THR A 105 1.22 3.66 8.46
N VAL A 106 -0.05 3.95 8.73
CA VAL A 106 -0.61 4.08 10.07
C VAL A 106 -1.48 2.85 10.33
N HIS A 107 -0.98 1.97 11.20
CA HIS A 107 -1.61 0.68 11.52
C HIS A 107 -2.69 0.77 12.61
N GLY A 108 -2.83 1.89 13.29
CA GLY A 108 -3.86 2.05 14.30
C GLY A 108 -3.99 3.47 14.84
N LEU A 109 -4.96 3.63 15.73
CA LEU A 109 -5.30 4.93 16.27
C LEU A 109 -4.15 5.53 17.08
N SER A 110 -3.88 6.80 16.87
CA SER A 110 -2.84 7.57 17.55
C SER A 110 -3.46 8.45 18.64
N ALA A 111 -2.76 8.62 19.76
CA ALA A 111 -3.15 9.61 20.76
C ALA A 111 -3.12 11.03 20.15
N VAL A 112 -4.21 11.77 20.36
CA VAL A 112 -4.40 13.12 19.80
C VAL A 112 -4.04 14.15 20.87
N HIS A 113 -2.88 14.78 20.71
CA HIS A 113 -2.44 15.91 21.54
C HIS A 113 -2.18 17.13 20.65
N ARG A 114 -2.13 18.34 21.22
CA ARG A 114 -1.90 19.60 20.46
C ARG A 114 -0.66 19.53 19.56
N SER A 115 0.44 18.98 20.05
CA SER A 115 1.68 18.79 19.28
C SER A 115 1.54 17.80 18.11
N ALA A 116 0.63 16.83 18.22
CA ALA A 116 0.37 15.86 17.15
C ALA A 116 -0.34 16.50 15.96
N ARG A 117 -1.12 17.57 16.18
CA ARG A 117 -1.76 18.38 15.14
C ARG A 117 -0.79 19.36 14.50
N GLN A 118 0.13 19.91 15.30
CA GLN A 118 1.12 20.88 14.83
C GLN A 118 2.22 20.23 13.98
N PHE A 119 2.69 19.05 14.37
CA PHE A 119 3.73 18.31 13.64
C PHE A 119 3.13 17.15 12.85
N ARG A 120 2.85 17.38 11.56
CA ARG A 120 2.38 16.37 10.60
C ARG A 120 3.49 15.41 10.18
N VAL A 121 3.98 14.63 11.15
CA VAL A 121 5.14 13.76 11.01
C VAL A 121 4.94 12.58 10.04
N TYR A 122 3.70 12.26 9.66
CA TYR A 122 3.44 11.23 8.66
C TYR A 122 3.72 11.69 7.22
N GLY A 123 3.94 13.00 7.01
CA GLY A 123 4.23 13.55 5.68
C GLY A 123 2.95 13.86 4.89
N LYS A 124 3.08 13.90 3.56
CA LYS A 124 1.96 14.18 2.62
C LYS A 124 1.38 12.93 1.98
N HIS A 125 2.04 11.78 2.15
CA HIS A 125 1.65 10.51 1.54
C HIS A 125 1.44 9.48 2.65
N VAL A 126 0.19 9.40 3.12
CA VAL A 126 -0.17 8.60 4.29
C VAL A 126 -1.10 7.47 3.86
N ILE A 127 -0.79 6.27 4.34
CA ILE A 127 -1.59 5.08 4.13
C ILE A 127 -2.26 4.74 5.46
N ALA A 128 -3.59 4.72 5.48
CA ALA A 128 -4.39 4.22 6.58
C ALA A 128 -4.79 2.76 6.28
N VAL A 129 -4.66 1.87 7.25
CA VAL A 129 -4.99 0.44 7.03
C VAL A 129 -6.49 0.16 6.95
N CYS A 130 -7.33 1.09 7.42
CA CYS A 130 -8.78 1.02 7.34
C CYS A 130 -9.39 2.43 7.39
N GLU A 131 -10.68 2.55 7.05
CA GLU A 131 -11.39 3.85 7.04
C GLU A 131 -11.37 4.52 8.40
N LYS A 132 -11.51 3.77 9.51
CA LYS A 132 -11.50 4.37 10.85
C LYS A 132 -10.18 5.08 11.18
N VAL A 133 -9.06 4.56 10.70
CA VAL A 133 -7.75 5.22 10.85
C VAL A 133 -7.67 6.47 9.96
N ARG A 134 -8.22 6.43 8.74
CA ARG A 134 -8.31 7.61 7.86
C ARG A 134 -9.16 8.71 8.47
N GLU A 135 -10.32 8.38 9.02
CA GLU A 135 -11.21 9.33 9.70
C GLU A 135 -10.45 10.08 10.79
N GLN A 136 -9.75 9.37 11.69
CA GLN A 136 -8.98 10.01 12.75
C GLN A 136 -7.86 10.90 12.18
N LEU A 137 -7.15 10.44 11.15
CA LEU A 137 -6.09 11.23 10.51
C LEU A 137 -6.63 12.55 9.94
N VAL A 138 -7.78 12.51 9.28
CA VAL A 138 -8.39 13.69 8.63
C VAL A 138 -9.05 14.60 9.67
N GLN A 139 -9.95 14.05 10.49
CA GLN A 139 -10.82 14.82 11.37
C GLN A 139 -10.10 15.27 12.65
N GLU A 140 -9.28 14.41 13.24
CA GLU A 140 -8.67 14.69 14.55
C GLU A 140 -7.22 15.16 14.46
N LEU A 141 -6.48 14.71 13.44
CA LEU A 141 -5.07 15.08 13.21
C LEU A 141 -4.86 16.11 12.09
N GLY A 142 -5.93 16.47 11.37
CA GLY A 142 -5.93 17.58 10.41
C GLY A 142 -5.13 17.32 9.13
N TYR A 143 -5.05 16.08 8.66
CA TYR A 143 -4.51 15.76 7.34
C TYR A 143 -5.54 16.07 6.25
N ALA A 144 -5.09 16.58 5.11
CA ALA A 144 -5.97 16.78 3.97
C ALA A 144 -6.46 15.41 3.44
N PRO A 145 -7.74 15.25 3.05
CA PRO A 145 -8.27 13.96 2.60
C PRO A 145 -7.48 13.33 1.45
N HIS A 146 -6.97 14.13 0.51
CA HIS A 146 -6.18 13.65 -0.63
C HIS A 146 -4.76 13.18 -0.26
N HIS A 147 -4.27 13.49 0.94
CA HIS A 147 -2.99 12.98 1.45
C HIS A 147 -3.12 11.60 2.11
N VAL A 148 -4.34 11.12 2.39
CA VAL A 148 -4.59 9.88 3.13
C VAL A 148 -5.32 8.88 2.24
N ARG A 149 -4.68 7.75 1.97
CA ARG A 149 -5.23 6.63 1.19
C ARG A 149 -5.54 5.46 2.09
N VAL A 150 -6.68 4.80 1.89
CA VAL A 150 -6.97 3.54 2.59
C VAL A 150 -6.43 2.38 1.78
N ILE A 151 -5.43 1.71 2.32
CA ILE A 151 -4.86 0.48 1.74
C ILE A 151 -4.71 -0.52 2.90
N PRO A 152 -5.42 -1.65 2.85
CA PRO A 152 -5.35 -2.64 3.92
C PRO A 152 -3.97 -3.30 3.99
N ASN A 153 -3.69 -3.97 5.10
CA ASN A 153 -2.53 -4.86 5.18
C ASN A 153 -2.68 -6.01 4.16
N GLY A 154 -1.61 -6.33 3.45
CA GLY A 154 -1.58 -7.43 2.49
C GLY A 154 -1.26 -8.77 3.13
N PHE A 155 -1.77 -9.84 2.54
CA PHE A 155 -1.57 -11.22 2.97
C PHE A 155 -1.12 -12.08 1.78
N SER A 156 -0.13 -12.95 2.04
CA SER A 156 0.38 -13.90 1.07
C SER A 156 -0.39 -15.23 1.14
N PRO A 157 -0.44 -16.02 0.05
CA PRO A 157 -1.21 -17.27 0.00
C PRO A 157 -0.91 -18.29 1.09
N GLU A 158 0.30 -18.29 1.65
CA GLU A 158 0.70 -19.16 2.75
C GLU A 158 -0.16 -18.93 4.00
N THR A 159 -0.75 -17.74 4.14
CA THR A 159 -1.64 -17.38 5.26
C THR A 159 -2.90 -18.27 5.31
N TRP A 160 -3.48 -18.60 4.16
CA TRP A 160 -4.69 -19.44 4.08
C TRP A 160 -4.43 -20.82 3.50
N ASN A 161 -3.18 -21.16 3.18
CA ASN A 161 -2.69 -22.48 2.79
C ASN A 161 -1.63 -22.99 3.80
N ALA A 162 -1.90 -22.83 5.09
CA ALA A 162 -1.03 -23.27 6.16
C ALA A 162 -0.89 -24.82 6.16
N PRO A 163 0.22 -25.35 6.70
CA PRO A 163 0.34 -26.79 6.90
C PRO A 163 -0.67 -27.26 7.97
N PRO A 164 -1.17 -28.51 7.88
CA PRO A 164 -2.11 -29.05 8.84
C PRO A 164 -1.50 -29.11 10.24
N LEU A 165 -2.29 -28.76 11.25
CA LEU A 165 -1.88 -28.89 12.64
C LEU A 165 -1.87 -30.38 13.04
N PRO A 166 -0.80 -30.89 13.69
CA PRO A 166 -0.80 -32.26 14.22
C PRO A 166 -1.97 -32.47 15.17
N LYS A 167 -2.73 -33.56 15.00
CA LYS A 167 -3.95 -33.84 15.79
C LYS A 167 -3.70 -33.88 17.30
N GLU A 168 -2.51 -34.28 17.71
CA GLU A 168 -2.07 -34.34 19.11
C GLU A 168 -1.95 -32.96 19.77
N LYS A 169 -1.75 -31.89 18.99
CA LYS A 169 -1.60 -30.52 19.51
C LYS A 169 -2.94 -29.85 19.82
N ALA A 170 -4.00 -30.20 19.11
CA ALA A 170 -5.33 -29.62 19.32
C ALA A 170 -6.42 -30.61 18.83
N PRO A 171 -7.05 -31.37 19.74
CA PRO A 171 -8.17 -32.23 19.39
C PRO A 171 -9.38 -31.38 18.92
N SER A 172 -10.00 -31.80 17.82
CA SER A 172 -11.16 -31.14 17.20
C SER A 172 -12.49 -31.70 17.75
N PRO A 173 -13.57 -30.89 17.86
CA PRO A 173 -13.66 -29.47 17.52
C PRO A 173 -13.13 -28.56 18.63
N PHE A 174 -12.42 -27.48 18.25
CA PHE A 174 -11.95 -26.46 19.18
C PHE A 174 -12.20 -25.04 18.66
N TRP A 175 -12.45 -24.14 19.60
CA TRP A 175 -12.46 -22.70 19.33
C TRP A 175 -11.07 -22.11 19.57
N LEU A 176 -10.75 -21.04 18.84
CA LEU A 176 -9.45 -20.39 18.91
C LEU A 176 -9.62 -18.89 19.15
N TYR A 177 -8.99 -18.35 20.18
CA TYR A 177 -8.77 -16.92 20.32
C TYR A 177 -7.31 -16.59 20.05
N VAL A 178 -7.05 -15.57 19.24
CA VAL A 178 -5.69 -15.03 19.06
C VAL A 178 -5.71 -13.52 19.24
N GLY A 179 -4.99 -13.04 20.25
CA GLY A 179 -4.89 -11.63 20.56
C GLY A 179 -3.89 -11.38 21.68
N ARG A 180 -3.07 -10.33 21.54
CA ARG A 180 -1.95 -10.14 22.46
C ARG A 180 -2.39 -10.00 23.92
N PHE A 181 -1.75 -10.63 24.89
CA PHE A 181 -2.10 -10.47 26.31
C PHE A 181 -1.55 -9.19 26.95
N THR A 182 -1.50 -8.09 26.20
CA THR A 182 -1.24 -6.73 26.71
C THR A 182 -2.43 -6.22 27.51
N PRO A 183 -2.30 -5.25 28.44
CA PRO A 183 -3.38 -4.84 29.36
C PRO A 183 -4.79 -4.73 28.76
N HIS A 184 -4.98 -3.98 27.66
CA HIS A 184 -6.29 -3.83 27.02
C HIS A 184 -6.79 -5.10 26.33
N LYS A 185 -5.93 -5.82 25.60
CA LYS A 185 -6.28 -7.06 24.89
C LYS A 185 -6.33 -8.29 25.81
N GLY A 186 -5.69 -8.23 26.97
CA GLY A 186 -5.78 -9.21 28.05
C GLY A 186 -7.14 -9.15 28.73
N GLU A 187 -7.74 -7.96 28.86
CA GLU A 187 -9.13 -7.80 29.31
C GLU A 187 -10.12 -8.44 28.33
N VAL A 188 -9.90 -8.30 27.02
CA VAL A 188 -10.66 -9.00 25.98
C VAL A 188 -10.55 -10.52 26.17
N ALA A 189 -9.35 -11.06 26.34
CA ALA A 189 -9.12 -12.49 26.56
C ALA A 189 -9.83 -13.00 27.83
N LEU A 190 -9.76 -12.24 28.92
CA LEU A 190 -10.42 -12.57 30.18
C LEU A 190 -11.94 -12.60 30.01
N ARG A 191 -12.51 -11.59 29.35
CA ARG A 191 -13.95 -11.51 29.08
C ARG A 191 -14.43 -12.65 28.19
N ILE A 192 -13.66 -13.00 27.17
CA ILE A 192 -13.91 -14.16 26.31
C ILE A 192 -13.93 -15.45 27.13
N LEU A 193 -12.97 -15.64 28.03
CA LEU A 193 -12.91 -16.84 28.87
C LEU A 193 -14.05 -16.87 29.91
N GLN A 194 -14.46 -15.71 30.44
CA GLN A 194 -15.63 -15.59 31.33
C GLN A 194 -16.92 -15.98 30.60
N ALA A 195 -17.13 -15.50 29.37
CA ALA A 195 -18.27 -15.88 28.55
C ALA A 195 -18.27 -17.38 28.26
N TRP A 196 -17.11 -17.94 27.91
CA TRP A 196 -16.95 -19.38 27.72
C TRP A 196 -17.31 -20.19 28.98
N ALA A 197 -16.86 -19.74 30.16
CA ALA A 197 -17.15 -20.40 31.43
C ALA A 197 -18.64 -20.41 31.78
N GLN A 198 -19.43 -19.50 31.21
CA GLN A 198 -20.87 -19.39 31.40
C GLN A 198 -21.69 -20.16 30.35
N LEU A 199 -21.07 -20.70 29.29
CA LEU A 199 -21.77 -21.53 28.31
C LEU A 199 -22.31 -22.81 28.96
N PRO A 200 -23.48 -23.32 28.56
CA PRO A 200 -23.94 -24.66 28.98
C PRO A 200 -22.90 -25.72 28.59
N VAL A 201 -22.56 -26.63 29.52
CA VAL A 201 -21.45 -27.59 29.34
C VAL A 201 -21.64 -28.45 28.11
N GLU A 202 -22.89 -28.86 27.85
CA GLU A 202 -23.31 -29.66 26.70
C GLU A 202 -23.14 -28.99 25.34
N LEU A 203 -23.02 -27.64 25.30
CA LEU A 203 -22.79 -26.89 24.07
C LEU A 203 -21.31 -26.62 23.82
N ARG A 204 -20.42 -26.82 24.80
CA ARG A 204 -19.02 -26.39 24.68
C ARG A 204 -18.25 -27.31 23.72
N PRO A 205 -17.47 -26.74 22.77
CA PRO A 205 -16.46 -27.48 22.01
C PRO A 205 -15.46 -28.19 22.93
N SER A 206 -14.80 -29.23 22.41
CA SER A 206 -13.89 -30.10 23.17
C SER A 206 -12.67 -29.37 23.74
N ALA A 207 -12.24 -28.28 23.10
CA ALA A 207 -11.15 -27.45 23.60
C ALA A 207 -11.33 -25.97 23.26
N PHE A 208 -10.67 -25.11 24.04
CA PHE A 208 -10.50 -23.69 23.75
C PHE A 208 -9.03 -23.30 23.86
N HIS A 209 -8.45 -22.86 22.75
CA HIS A 209 -7.08 -22.36 22.68
C HIS A 209 -7.07 -20.83 22.69
N LEU A 210 -6.29 -20.23 23.59
CA LEU A 210 -6.09 -18.78 23.66
C LEU A 210 -4.59 -18.48 23.46
N ILE A 211 -4.25 -17.73 22.41
CA ILE A 211 -2.87 -17.41 22.03
C ILE A 211 -2.59 -15.91 22.25
N GLY A 212 -1.62 -15.62 23.11
CA GLY A 212 -1.36 -14.28 23.64
C GLY A 212 -0.10 -13.54 23.15
N GLY A 213 0.87 -14.22 22.55
CA GLY A 213 2.14 -13.61 22.11
C GLY A 213 2.97 -12.87 23.19
N THR A 214 2.59 -12.94 24.47
CA THR A 214 3.25 -12.38 25.66
C THR A 214 2.90 -13.26 26.88
N GLU A 215 3.41 -12.92 28.05
CA GLU A 215 3.05 -13.60 29.31
C GLU A 215 1.53 -13.62 29.53
N VAL A 216 1.06 -14.71 30.15
CA VAL A 216 -0.35 -14.92 30.49
C VAL A 216 -0.72 -14.04 31.68
N PRO A 217 -1.81 -13.24 31.61
CA PRO A 217 -2.23 -12.42 32.73
C PRO A 217 -2.64 -13.30 33.92
N PRO A 218 -2.24 -12.97 35.17
CA PRO A 218 -2.56 -13.80 36.34
C PRO A 218 -4.06 -14.07 36.52
N ALA A 219 -4.91 -13.09 36.22
CA ALA A 219 -6.36 -13.26 36.30
C ALA A 219 -6.90 -14.26 35.25
N LEU A 220 -6.28 -14.30 34.06
CA LEU A 220 -6.65 -15.24 33.00
C LEU A 220 -6.24 -16.67 33.38
N GLU A 221 -5.01 -16.84 33.90
CA GLU A 221 -4.54 -18.14 34.38
C GLU A 221 -5.38 -18.66 35.55
N ALA A 222 -5.71 -17.79 36.52
CA ALA A 222 -6.55 -18.16 37.66
C ALA A 222 -7.93 -18.66 37.22
N LEU A 223 -8.57 -17.96 36.28
CA LEU A 223 -9.86 -18.38 35.72
C LEU A 223 -9.74 -19.70 34.94
N ALA A 224 -8.70 -19.85 34.12
CA ALA A 224 -8.47 -21.10 33.39
C ALA A 224 -8.24 -22.28 34.35
N ALA A 225 -7.47 -22.09 35.42
CA ALA A 225 -7.26 -23.10 36.44
C ALA A 225 -8.56 -23.49 37.16
N GLN A 226 -9.42 -22.51 37.47
CA GLN A 226 -10.73 -22.75 38.06
C GLN A 226 -11.63 -23.59 37.13
N ILE A 227 -11.64 -23.29 35.83
CA ILE A 227 -12.41 -24.04 34.84
C ILE A 227 -11.90 -25.49 34.74
N ARG A 228 -10.57 -25.69 34.70
CA ARG A 228 -9.94 -27.02 34.61
C ARG A 228 -10.25 -27.93 35.81
N GLN A 229 -10.53 -27.36 36.99
CA GLN A 229 -10.87 -28.14 38.19
C GLN A 229 -12.32 -28.68 38.20
N GLN A 230 -13.18 -28.17 37.32
CA GLN A 230 -14.57 -28.64 37.22
C GLN A 230 -14.61 -29.96 36.42
N ALA A 231 -15.23 -31.01 36.98
CA ALA A 231 -15.34 -32.31 36.32
C ALA A 231 -16.14 -32.22 35.00
N SER A 232 -15.75 -33.01 33.99
CA SER A 232 -16.41 -33.08 32.67
C SER A 232 -16.29 -31.83 31.78
N GLN A 233 -15.22 -31.05 31.93
CA GLN A 233 -15.05 -29.80 31.18
C GLN A 233 -14.05 -29.89 30.03
N PRO A 234 -14.27 -29.11 28.96
CA PRO A 234 -13.38 -29.06 27.79
C PRO A 234 -12.00 -28.50 28.15
N GLU A 235 -10.99 -28.90 27.38
CA GLU A 235 -9.61 -28.52 27.66
C GLU A 235 -9.36 -27.03 27.38
N ILE A 236 -8.88 -26.28 28.37
CA ILE A 236 -8.47 -24.88 28.22
C ILE A 236 -6.95 -24.79 28.06
N HIS A 237 -6.51 -24.32 26.91
CA HIS A 237 -5.09 -24.20 26.56
C HIS A 237 -4.70 -22.73 26.43
N LEU A 238 -3.84 -22.26 27.34
CA LEU A 238 -3.29 -20.91 27.31
C LEU A 238 -1.87 -20.96 26.73
N HIS A 239 -1.67 -20.27 25.61
CA HIS A 239 -0.39 -20.23 24.90
C HIS A 239 0.21 -18.83 25.04
N PRO A 240 1.29 -18.65 25.85
CA PRO A 240 1.99 -17.37 25.92
C PRO A 240 2.57 -16.97 24.56
N PHE A 241 3.10 -17.93 23.80
CA PHE A 241 3.59 -17.73 22.44
C PHE A 241 3.39 -19.00 21.61
N GLU A 242 2.96 -18.84 20.36
CA GLU A 242 2.84 -19.93 19.40
C GLU A 242 3.28 -19.41 18.03
N SER A 243 4.11 -20.18 17.33
CA SER A 243 4.62 -19.83 16.00
C SER A 243 3.72 -20.38 14.88
N ALA A 244 2.98 -21.46 15.14
CA ALA A 244 2.10 -22.13 14.17
C ALA A 244 0.67 -21.57 14.15
N VAL A 245 0.48 -20.27 14.41
CA VAL A 245 -0.85 -19.62 14.52
C VAL A 245 -1.73 -19.91 13.30
N HIS A 246 -1.18 -19.88 12.08
CA HIS A 246 -1.96 -20.16 10.86
C HIS A 246 -2.49 -21.59 10.80
N SER A 247 -1.72 -22.56 11.30
CA SER A 247 -2.18 -23.96 11.40
C SER A 247 -3.30 -24.11 12.43
N TYR A 248 -3.25 -23.39 13.55
CA TYR A 248 -4.37 -23.34 14.50
C TYR A 248 -5.61 -22.70 13.88
N VAL A 249 -5.46 -21.58 13.18
CA VAL A 249 -6.56 -20.90 12.47
C VAL A 249 -7.22 -21.86 11.47
N GLN A 250 -6.44 -22.58 10.67
CA GLN A 250 -6.96 -23.57 9.73
C GLN A 250 -7.60 -24.80 10.38
N ALA A 251 -7.18 -25.20 11.58
CA ALA A 251 -7.75 -26.36 12.27
C ALA A 251 -8.99 -26.01 13.11
N ALA A 252 -9.12 -24.75 13.56
CA ALA A 252 -10.21 -24.30 14.41
C ALA A 252 -11.59 -24.45 13.74
N SER A 253 -12.62 -24.71 14.56
CA SER A 253 -14.02 -24.67 14.11
C SER A 253 -14.59 -23.25 14.12
N VAL A 254 -14.09 -22.39 15.03
CA VAL A 254 -14.40 -20.95 15.10
C VAL A 254 -13.14 -20.21 15.51
N VAL A 255 -12.89 -19.08 14.86
CA VAL A 255 -11.78 -18.17 15.17
C VAL A 255 -12.34 -16.89 15.80
N ILE A 256 -11.83 -16.52 16.96
CA ILE A 256 -12.14 -15.28 17.67
C ILE A 256 -10.90 -14.39 17.60
N GLY A 257 -11.07 -13.17 17.10
CA GLY A 257 -9.98 -12.21 17.04
C GLY A 257 -10.38 -10.94 16.31
N ALA A 258 -9.40 -10.08 16.10
CA ALA A 258 -9.58 -8.81 15.40
C ALA A 258 -8.38 -8.50 14.51
N GLY A 259 -8.52 -7.47 13.69
CA GLY A 259 -7.50 -7.04 12.74
C GLY A 259 -6.97 -8.20 11.91
N ARG A 260 -5.67 -8.49 12.07
CA ARG A 260 -4.98 -9.50 11.28
C ARG A 260 -5.63 -10.89 11.41
N VAL A 261 -5.85 -11.38 12.63
CA VAL A 261 -6.34 -12.75 12.88
C VAL A 261 -7.74 -12.95 12.30
N ALA A 262 -8.62 -11.95 12.45
CA ALA A 262 -9.96 -12.01 11.87
C ALA A 262 -9.89 -12.18 10.34
N ILE A 263 -9.02 -11.42 9.68
CA ILE A 263 -8.79 -11.55 8.24
C ILE A 263 -8.24 -12.94 7.92
N GLU A 264 -7.22 -13.43 8.64
CA GLU A 264 -6.64 -14.77 8.44
C GLU A 264 -7.70 -15.87 8.53
N GLY A 265 -8.60 -15.81 9.53
CA GLY A 265 -9.71 -16.74 9.67
C GLY A 265 -10.67 -16.71 8.48
N LEU A 266 -11.07 -15.51 8.03
CA LEU A 266 -11.96 -15.36 6.88
C LEU A 266 -11.31 -15.89 5.59
N LEU A 267 -10.03 -15.60 5.37
CA LEU A 267 -9.27 -16.07 4.21
C LEU A 267 -9.08 -17.60 4.22
N ALA A 268 -8.96 -18.20 5.41
CA ALA A 268 -8.94 -19.65 5.62
C ALA A 268 -10.34 -20.30 5.52
N GLY A 269 -11.40 -19.52 5.24
CA GLY A 269 -12.77 -20.04 5.10
C GLY A 269 -13.39 -20.46 6.44
N LYS A 270 -12.94 -19.86 7.56
CA LYS A 270 -13.45 -20.17 8.89
C LYS A 270 -14.55 -19.20 9.31
N PRO A 271 -15.51 -19.65 10.13
CA PRO A 271 -16.34 -18.74 10.90
C PRO A 271 -15.47 -17.88 11.82
N VAL A 272 -15.69 -16.56 11.78
CA VAL A 272 -14.92 -15.58 12.55
C VAL A 272 -15.84 -14.77 13.44
N ILE A 273 -15.56 -14.73 14.74
CA ILE A 273 -16.14 -13.79 15.69
C ILE A 273 -15.16 -12.63 15.85
N ALA A 274 -15.57 -11.44 15.40
CA ALA A 274 -14.74 -10.25 15.44
C ALA A 274 -14.84 -9.56 16.81
N PHE A 275 -13.80 -9.75 17.62
CA PHE A 275 -13.67 -9.19 18.96
C PHE A 275 -12.36 -8.42 19.08
N GLY A 276 -12.43 -7.11 18.97
CA GLY A 276 -11.26 -6.23 19.00
C GLY A 276 -11.16 -5.38 20.27
N GLU A 277 -10.02 -4.71 20.39
CA GLU A 277 -9.68 -3.89 21.56
C GLU A 277 -10.66 -2.73 21.80
N LYS A 278 -11.41 -2.29 20.78
CA LYS A 278 -12.27 -1.11 20.85
C LYS A 278 -13.71 -1.37 20.43
N GLY A 279 -14.04 -2.59 20.05
CA GLY A 279 -15.39 -2.93 19.65
C GLY A 279 -15.60 -4.40 19.36
N TYR A 280 -16.87 -4.78 19.32
CA TYR A 280 -17.35 -6.14 19.10
C TYR A 280 -18.34 -6.17 17.94
N TRP A 281 -18.07 -6.99 16.92
CA TRP A 281 -18.94 -7.15 15.75
C TRP A 281 -19.68 -8.49 15.75
N GLY A 282 -19.44 -9.35 16.73
CA GLY A 282 -20.00 -10.70 16.76
C GLY A 282 -19.51 -11.56 15.61
N LEU A 283 -20.31 -12.56 15.24
CA LEU A 283 -20.02 -13.41 14.09
C LEU A 283 -20.06 -12.60 12.79
N ILE A 284 -18.99 -12.69 11.99
CA ILE A 284 -18.90 -12.00 10.70
C ILE A 284 -19.81 -12.69 9.68
N ARG A 285 -20.67 -11.88 9.08
CA ARG A 285 -21.70 -12.25 8.12
C ARG A 285 -21.71 -11.22 6.97
N PRO A 286 -22.33 -11.52 5.82
CA PRO A 286 -22.33 -10.59 4.68
C PRO A 286 -22.86 -9.18 5.00
N ASP A 287 -23.83 -9.07 5.92
CA ASP A 287 -24.48 -7.83 6.34
C ASP A 287 -23.61 -6.94 7.25
N ASN A 288 -22.69 -7.52 8.02
CA ASN A 288 -21.79 -6.76 8.91
C ASN A 288 -20.33 -6.71 8.46
N LEU A 289 -19.95 -7.48 7.42
CA LEU A 289 -18.56 -7.61 6.96
C LEU A 289 -17.93 -6.26 6.60
N GLN A 290 -18.63 -5.42 5.85
CA GLN A 290 -18.08 -4.15 5.38
C GLN A 290 -17.78 -3.20 6.56
N ALA A 291 -18.70 -3.08 7.51
CA ALA A 291 -18.51 -2.25 8.70
C ALA A 291 -17.39 -2.79 9.60
N ALA A 292 -17.26 -4.13 9.70
CA ALA A 292 -16.14 -4.75 10.39
C ALA A 292 -14.79 -4.42 9.70
N ILE A 293 -14.70 -4.48 8.38
CA ILE A 293 -13.48 -4.12 7.62
C ILE A 293 -13.08 -2.67 7.90
N GLU A 294 -14.04 -1.73 7.89
CA GLU A 294 -13.80 -0.30 8.11
C GLU A 294 -13.17 0.02 9.47
N THR A 295 -13.45 -0.80 10.49
CA THR A 295 -12.87 -0.66 11.83
C THR A 295 -11.74 -1.65 12.14
N ASN A 296 -11.24 -2.37 11.12
CA ASN A 296 -10.24 -3.43 11.28
C ASN A 296 -10.71 -4.52 12.28
N PHE A 297 -11.94 -4.98 12.09
CA PHE A 297 -12.63 -6.03 12.84
C PHE A 297 -12.71 -5.76 14.34
N GLY A 298 -12.99 -4.51 14.73
CA GLY A 298 -13.13 -4.12 16.14
C GLY A 298 -11.88 -3.53 16.78
N ASP A 299 -10.69 -3.65 16.15
CA ASP A 299 -9.44 -3.14 16.74
C ASP A 299 -9.39 -1.59 16.75
N MET A 300 -10.09 -0.92 15.83
CA MET A 300 -10.10 0.55 15.73
C MET A 300 -11.42 1.18 16.18
N GLY A 301 -12.43 0.37 16.52
CA GLY A 301 -13.75 0.80 16.95
C GLY A 301 -14.82 -0.21 16.56
N GLY A 302 -16.06 0.06 16.95
CA GLY A 302 -17.22 -0.78 16.67
C GLY A 302 -18.26 -0.65 17.77
N PRO A 303 -19.28 -1.52 17.77
CA PRO A 303 -20.22 -1.62 18.88
C PRO A 303 -19.51 -1.89 20.22
N PRO A 304 -20.06 -1.44 21.36
CA PRO A 304 -19.45 -1.65 22.66
C PRO A 304 -19.35 -3.15 22.99
N TRP A 305 -18.42 -3.50 23.88
CA TRP A 305 -18.28 -4.87 24.35
C TRP A 305 -19.53 -5.30 25.12
N PRO A 306 -20.13 -6.45 24.79
CA PRO A 306 -21.18 -7.02 25.61
C PRO A 306 -20.60 -7.54 26.93
N SER A 307 -21.44 -7.68 27.93
CA SER A 307 -21.14 -8.41 29.17
C SER A 307 -20.82 -9.88 28.88
N PRO A 308 -20.08 -10.57 29.78
CA PRO A 308 -19.86 -12.01 29.64
C PRO A 308 -21.14 -12.85 29.50
N GLU A 309 -22.23 -12.44 30.15
CA GLU A 309 -23.53 -13.12 30.11
C GLU A 309 -24.22 -12.96 28.75
N GLU A 310 -24.21 -11.74 28.20
CA GLU A 310 -24.72 -11.47 26.85
C GLU A 310 -23.93 -12.26 25.79
N LEU A 311 -22.60 -12.31 25.91
CA LEU A 311 -21.74 -13.11 25.05
C LEU A 311 -22.05 -14.61 25.16
N ALA A 312 -22.21 -15.14 26.37
CA ALA A 312 -22.54 -16.54 26.58
C ALA A 312 -23.90 -16.89 25.95
N THR A 313 -24.89 -16.01 26.08
CA THR A 313 -26.22 -16.18 25.48
C THR A 313 -26.14 -16.19 23.96
N GLU A 314 -25.41 -15.24 23.36
CA GLU A 314 -25.19 -15.15 21.92
C GLU A 314 -24.44 -16.38 21.38
N TRP A 315 -23.36 -16.79 22.04
CA TRP A 315 -22.56 -17.93 21.61
C TRP A 315 -23.28 -19.27 21.80
N ALA A 316 -24.11 -19.41 22.84
CA ALA A 316 -25.00 -20.55 22.98
C ALA A 316 -26.00 -20.63 21.82
N ALA A 317 -26.53 -19.49 21.34
CA ALA A 317 -27.36 -19.46 20.15
C ALA A 317 -26.57 -19.88 18.90
N TYR A 318 -25.31 -19.46 18.76
CA TYR A 318 -24.43 -19.90 17.68
C TYR A 318 -24.10 -21.38 17.73
N LEU A 319 -23.96 -21.99 18.90
CA LEU A 319 -23.63 -23.42 19.04
C LEU A 319 -24.84 -24.34 18.83
N ARG A 320 -26.07 -23.82 19.01
CA ARG A 320 -27.32 -24.56 18.77
C ARG A 320 -27.67 -24.69 17.29
N ALA A 321 -27.03 -23.92 16.41
CA ALA A 321 -27.20 -23.99 14.97
C ALA A 321 -25.83 -24.12 14.29
N PRO A 322 -25.71 -24.69 13.07
CA PRO A 322 -24.45 -24.63 12.34
C PRO A 322 -24.02 -23.17 12.14
N ILE A 323 -22.76 -22.86 12.43
CA ILE A 323 -22.17 -21.56 12.14
C ILE A 323 -21.56 -21.64 10.73
N PRO A 324 -22.28 -21.21 9.67
CA PRO A 324 -21.71 -21.32 8.33
C PRO A 324 -20.52 -20.35 8.20
N PRO A 325 -19.46 -20.74 7.48
CA PRO A 325 -18.48 -19.76 7.00
C PRO A 325 -19.14 -18.78 6.02
N LEU A 326 -18.43 -17.71 5.67
CA LEU A 326 -18.89 -16.83 4.59
C LEU A 326 -19.07 -17.61 3.28
N PRO A 327 -19.98 -17.17 2.39
CA PRO A 327 -20.12 -17.77 1.06
C PRO A 327 -18.78 -17.80 0.32
N THR A 328 -18.49 -18.90 -0.37
CA THR A 328 -17.21 -19.10 -1.08
C THR A 328 -16.87 -17.94 -2.02
N ALA A 329 -17.86 -17.40 -2.74
CA ALA A 329 -17.67 -16.26 -3.63
C ALA A 329 -17.14 -15.01 -2.90
N LEU A 330 -17.63 -14.76 -1.68
CA LEU A 330 -17.20 -13.64 -0.85
C LEU A 330 -15.81 -13.88 -0.25
N THR A 331 -15.51 -15.11 0.16
CA THR A 331 -14.15 -15.50 0.60
C THR A 331 -13.12 -15.30 -0.53
N GLU A 332 -13.44 -15.66 -1.77
CA GLU A 332 -12.57 -15.42 -2.94
C GLU A 332 -12.42 -13.94 -3.28
N GLU A 333 -13.46 -13.13 -3.07
CA GLU A 333 -13.34 -11.68 -3.17
C GLU A 333 -12.41 -11.11 -2.10
N LEU A 334 -12.54 -11.55 -0.84
CA LEU A 334 -11.64 -11.16 0.25
C LEU A 334 -10.20 -11.58 -0.03
N ARG A 335 -9.97 -12.79 -0.56
CA ARG A 335 -8.63 -13.25 -0.98
C ARG A 335 -8.03 -12.31 -2.01
N ARG A 336 -8.78 -11.89 -3.03
CA ARG A 336 -8.32 -10.92 -4.04
C ARG A 336 -8.11 -9.53 -3.44
N PHE A 337 -8.98 -9.09 -2.54
CA PHE A 337 -8.91 -7.78 -1.89
C PHE A 337 -7.68 -7.64 -0.99
N TYR A 338 -7.41 -8.65 -0.16
CA TYR A 338 -6.27 -8.66 0.77
C TYR A 338 -4.99 -9.24 0.17
N HIS A 339 -5.02 -9.73 -1.08
CA HIS A 339 -3.86 -10.32 -1.72
C HIS A 339 -2.66 -9.37 -1.74
N ILE A 340 -1.49 -9.86 -1.33
CA ILE A 340 -0.28 -9.03 -1.22
C ILE A 340 0.07 -8.31 -2.53
N HIS A 341 -0.12 -8.94 -3.70
CA HIS A 341 0.19 -8.28 -4.98
C HIS A 341 -0.73 -7.10 -5.29
N ARG A 342 -2.01 -7.16 -4.90
CA ARG A 342 -2.94 -6.03 -5.06
C ARG A 342 -2.54 -4.88 -4.14
N VAL A 343 -2.24 -5.20 -2.89
CA VAL A 343 -1.83 -4.23 -1.87
C VAL A 343 -0.50 -3.57 -2.24
N GLU A 344 0.50 -4.36 -2.61
CA GLU A 344 1.80 -3.88 -3.09
C GLU A 344 1.64 -2.93 -4.26
N LYS A 345 0.82 -3.27 -5.28
CA LYS A 345 0.57 -2.40 -6.44
C LYS A 345 -0.04 -1.06 -6.03
N ALA A 346 -0.98 -1.05 -5.08
CA ALA A 346 -1.58 0.19 -4.57
C ALA A 346 -0.57 1.05 -3.79
N ILE A 347 0.32 0.40 -3.02
CA ILE A 347 1.40 1.07 -2.29
C ILE A 347 2.45 1.62 -3.26
N ARG A 348 2.84 0.86 -4.28
CA ARG A 348 3.76 1.28 -5.33
C ARG A 348 3.28 2.53 -6.06
N ARG A 349 1.98 2.62 -6.36
CA ARG A 349 1.40 3.85 -6.92
C ARG A 349 1.58 5.05 -5.98
N THR A 350 1.44 4.83 -4.67
CA THR A 350 1.68 5.87 -3.65
C THR A 350 3.16 6.24 -3.56
N TYR A 351 4.07 5.29 -3.76
CA TYR A 351 5.51 5.52 -3.81
C TYR A 351 5.91 6.37 -5.03
N GLU A 352 5.35 6.04 -6.19
CA GLU A 352 5.58 6.78 -7.44
C GLU A 352 5.08 8.21 -7.30
N GLU A 353 3.86 8.42 -6.82
CA GLU A 353 3.34 9.76 -6.53
C GLU A 353 4.22 10.51 -5.53
N ALA A 354 4.69 9.86 -4.47
CA ALA A 354 5.58 10.48 -3.51
C ALA A 354 6.89 10.95 -4.15
N ARG A 355 7.48 10.15 -5.03
CA ARG A 355 8.68 10.51 -5.81
C ARG A 355 8.39 11.62 -6.81
N LEU A 356 7.25 11.61 -7.48
CA LEU A 356 6.88 12.69 -8.40
C LEU A 356 6.73 14.04 -7.67
N THR A 357 6.29 14.04 -6.40
CA THR A 357 6.22 15.29 -5.61
C THR A 357 7.57 15.89 -5.24
N THR A 358 8.70 15.19 -5.48
CA THR A 358 10.04 15.77 -5.32
C THR A 358 10.54 16.46 -6.57
N LEU A 359 9.87 16.29 -7.71
CA LEU A 359 10.23 16.98 -8.94
C LEU A 359 9.96 18.48 -8.82
N PRO A 360 10.83 19.34 -9.38
CA PRO A 360 10.46 20.71 -9.65
C PRO A 360 9.29 20.73 -10.66
N PRO A 361 8.50 21.82 -10.75
CA PRO A 361 7.52 21.96 -11.83
C PRO A 361 8.21 21.84 -13.19
N ILE A 362 7.73 20.93 -14.03
CA ILE A 362 8.22 20.71 -15.40
C ILE A 362 7.08 21.06 -16.36
N PRO A 363 7.15 22.19 -17.09
CA PRO A 363 6.22 22.47 -18.18
C PRO A 363 6.34 21.40 -19.26
N ILE A 364 5.21 20.92 -19.73
CA ILE A 364 5.10 19.97 -20.85
C ILE A 364 4.25 20.63 -21.93
N LEU A 365 4.83 20.87 -23.10
CA LEU A 365 4.13 21.48 -24.24
C LEU A 365 3.78 20.39 -25.24
N CYS A 366 2.51 20.26 -25.58
CA CYS A 366 2.01 19.30 -26.57
C CYS A 366 1.78 19.96 -27.93
N TYR A 367 2.32 19.32 -28.96
CA TYR A 367 2.15 19.63 -30.37
C TYR A 367 1.59 18.39 -31.08
N HIS A 368 1.03 18.56 -32.27
CA HIS A 368 0.71 17.43 -33.16
C HIS A 368 1.44 17.63 -34.47
N ARG A 369 1.10 18.72 -35.19
CA ARG A 369 1.63 19.01 -36.53
C ARG A 369 2.33 20.35 -36.60
N ILE A 370 3.44 20.40 -37.32
CA ILE A 370 4.11 21.65 -37.71
C ILE A 370 3.92 21.87 -39.20
N VAL A 371 3.22 22.94 -39.58
CA VAL A 371 2.71 23.13 -40.95
C VAL A 371 3.17 24.47 -41.53
N GLU A 372 3.30 24.56 -42.86
CA GLU A 372 3.61 25.85 -43.51
C GLU A 372 2.40 26.77 -43.48
N GLU A 373 1.23 26.24 -43.88
CA GLU A 373 -0.05 26.94 -43.85
C GLU A 373 -0.94 26.44 -42.71
N PRO A 374 -1.71 27.32 -42.04
CA PRO A 374 -2.64 26.91 -40.99
C PRO A 374 -3.64 25.85 -41.47
N LEU A 375 -3.87 24.84 -40.64
CA LEU A 375 -4.94 23.86 -40.89
C LEU A 375 -6.32 24.52 -40.72
N SER A 376 -7.31 24.01 -41.45
CA SER A 376 -8.68 24.52 -41.42
C SER A 376 -9.64 23.52 -40.76
N GLY A 377 -10.85 23.99 -40.45
CA GLY A 377 -11.93 23.16 -39.90
C GLY A 377 -11.56 22.53 -38.54
N ARG A 378 -11.96 21.27 -38.33
CA ARG A 378 -11.76 20.53 -37.08
C ARG A 378 -10.28 20.32 -36.69
N LEU A 379 -9.35 20.46 -37.65
CA LEU A 379 -7.92 20.26 -37.42
C LEU A 379 -7.16 21.55 -37.12
N ALA A 380 -7.82 22.72 -37.14
CA ALA A 380 -7.17 24.01 -36.96
C ALA A 380 -6.37 24.10 -35.64
N GLY A 381 -6.83 23.43 -34.58
CA GLY A 381 -6.13 23.39 -33.29
C GLY A 381 -4.93 22.43 -33.23
N LEU A 382 -4.73 21.58 -34.23
CA LEU A 382 -3.67 20.55 -34.25
C LEU A 382 -2.42 21.00 -35.02
N GLY A 383 -2.54 22.05 -35.84
CA GLY A 383 -1.44 22.57 -36.66
C GLY A 383 -0.85 23.85 -36.10
N VAL A 384 0.45 23.86 -35.84
CA VAL A 384 1.19 25.08 -35.51
C VAL A 384 1.98 25.54 -36.74
N PRO A 385 1.77 26.78 -37.23
CA PRO A 385 2.55 27.31 -38.34
C PRO A 385 4.05 27.33 -38.05
N LEU A 386 4.88 26.98 -39.04
CA LEU A 386 6.32 26.82 -38.90
C LEU A 386 7.01 28.05 -38.29
N HIS A 387 6.63 29.24 -38.74
CA HIS A 387 7.18 30.50 -38.22
C HIS A 387 6.82 30.73 -36.75
N ARG A 388 5.64 30.29 -36.30
CA ARG A 388 5.23 30.37 -34.89
C ARG A 388 5.99 29.37 -34.04
N PHE A 389 6.19 28.15 -34.53
CA PHE A 389 6.99 27.15 -33.83
C PHE A 389 8.44 27.63 -33.64
N ALA A 390 9.05 28.23 -34.66
CA ALA A 390 10.37 28.86 -34.55
C ALA A 390 10.40 29.97 -33.49
N GLN A 391 9.39 30.85 -33.46
CA GLN A 391 9.26 31.89 -32.41
C GLN A 391 9.13 31.30 -31.01
N GLN A 392 8.38 30.19 -30.86
CA GLN A 392 8.24 29.50 -29.59
C GLN A 392 9.57 28.92 -29.10
N LEU A 393 10.32 28.21 -29.96
CA LEU A 393 11.63 27.68 -29.61
C LEU A 393 12.62 28.78 -29.25
N GLU A 394 12.65 29.88 -30.02
CA GLU A 394 13.48 31.04 -29.71
C GLU A 394 13.15 31.64 -28.34
N ALA A 395 11.85 31.82 -28.05
CA ALA A 395 11.41 32.34 -26.75
C ALA A 395 11.83 31.41 -25.61
N LEU A 396 11.66 30.09 -25.76
CA LEU A 396 12.08 29.11 -24.76
C LEU A 396 13.59 29.15 -24.49
N SER A 397 14.40 29.23 -25.56
CA SER A 397 15.86 29.39 -25.45
C SER A 397 16.23 30.69 -24.72
N ARG A 398 15.60 31.83 -25.09
CA ARG A 398 15.86 33.14 -24.46
C ARG A 398 15.44 33.18 -22.98
N MET A 399 14.38 32.46 -22.62
CA MET A 399 13.93 32.30 -21.23
C MET A 399 14.81 31.31 -20.42
N GLY A 400 15.80 30.69 -21.06
CA GLY A 400 16.76 29.79 -20.42
C GLY A 400 16.17 28.42 -20.10
N PHE A 401 15.14 27.98 -20.81
CA PHE A 401 14.64 26.61 -20.67
C PHE A 401 15.63 25.61 -21.27
N SER A 402 15.77 24.47 -20.60
CA SER A 402 16.63 23.36 -21.04
C SER A 402 15.75 22.15 -21.39
N PRO A 403 15.88 21.60 -22.61
CA PRO A 403 15.06 20.49 -23.06
C PRO A 403 15.44 19.20 -22.33
N ILE A 404 14.43 18.51 -21.83
CA ILE A 404 14.55 17.17 -21.26
C ILE A 404 13.51 16.24 -21.86
N THR A 405 13.72 14.95 -21.70
CA THR A 405 12.77 13.90 -22.08
C THR A 405 12.28 13.13 -20.85
N PHE A 406 11.33 12.21 -21.00
CA PHE A 406 10.86 11.39 -19.88
C PHE A 406 11.95 10.46 -19.36
N ARG A 407 12.87 9.98 -20.21
CA ARG A 407 14.09 9.26 -19.76
C ARG A 407 14.95 10.07 -18.80
N ASP A 408 15.13 11.37 -19.04
CA ASP A 408 15.90 12.22 -18.11
C ASP A 408 15.18 12.36 -16.76
N VAL A 409 13.84 12.45 -16.76
CA VAL A 409 13.03 12.46 -15.54
C VAL A 409 13.19 11.14 -14.78
N LEU A 410 13.15 10.00 -15.47
CA LEU A 410 13.36 8.69 -14.85
C LEU A 410 14.77 8.58 -14.25
N ALA A 411 15.80 8.97 -15.00
CA ALA A 411 17.19 8.98 -14.53
C ALA A 411 17.36 9.88 -13.29
N TYR A 412 16.70 11.04 -13.26
CA TYR A 412 16.68 11.91 -12.08
C TYR A 412 16.02 11.24 -10.87
N LEU A 413 14.85 10.64 -11.07
CA LEU A 413 14.12 9.94 -10.00
C LEU A 413 14.95 8.77 -9.46
N GLU A 414 15.73 8.11 -10.30
CA GLU A 414 16.66 7.02 -9.96
C GLU A 414 18.00 7.50 -9.38
N GLY A 415 18.19 8.82 -9.22
CA GLY A 415 19.43 9.40 -8.69
C GLY A 415 20.65 9.22 -9.60
N GLN A 416 20.42 8.95 -10.89
CA GLN A 416 21.46 8.76 -11.91
C GLN A 416 21.82 10.07 -12.61
N ALA A 417 20.92 11.06 -12.60
CA ALA A 417 21.11 12.37 -13.22
C ALA A 417 20.56 13.51 -12.34
N SER A 418 20.94 14.75 -12.66
CA SER A 418 20.32 15.95 -12.14
C SER A 418 19.44 16.61 -13.21
N LEU A 419 18.37 17.27 -12.79
CA LEU A 419 17.58 18.10 -13.70
C LEU A 419 18.21 19.49 -13.85
N PRO A 420 18.12 20.10 -15.05
CA PRO A 420 18.50 21.49 -15.24
C PRO A 420 17.60 22.42 -14.42
N ARG A 421 18.02 23.68 -14.23
CA ARG A 421 17.28 24.66 -13.41
C ARG A 421 15.89 24.99 -13.97
N ARG A 422 15.72 24.99 -15.29
CA ARG A 422 14.46 25.28 -15.99
C ARG A 422 14.16 24.17 -16.99
N PRO A 423 13.79 22.96 -16.53
CA PRO A 423 13.49 21.86 -17.42
C PRO A 423 12.22 22.16 -18.24
N ILE A 424 12.17 21.69 -19.48
CA ILE A 424 10.96 21.67 -20.30
C ILE A 424 10.90 20.38 -21.12
N ILE A 425 9.70 19.82 -21.26
CA ILE A 425 9.45 18.69 -22.17
C ILE A 425 8.60 19.20 -23.33
N LEU A 426 9.06 18.97 -24.55
CA LEU A 426 8.28 19.17 -25.77
C LEU A 426 7.76 17.80 -26.21
N THR A 427 6.46 17.67 -26.43
CA THR A 427 5.84 16.42 -26.91
C THR A 427 5.15 16.64 -28.25
N PHE A 428 5.19 15.62 -29.10
CA PHE A 428 4.44 15.55 -30.34
C PHE A 428 3.61 14.27 -30.33
N ASP A 429 2.32 14.38 -30.60
CA ASP A 429 1.42 13.23 -30.70
C ASP A 429 1.27 12.78 -32.16
N ASP A 430 0.74 11.58 -32.36
CA ASP A 430 0.49 10.88 -33.64
C ASP A 430 1.71 10.44 -34.46
N GLY A 431 2.80 11.22 -34.46
CA GLY A 431 4.02 10.91 -35.21
C GLY A 431 3.93 11.24 -36.71
N TYR A 432 3.42 12.43 -37.05
CA TYR A 432 3.38 12.93 -38.43
C TYR A 432 4.79 13.19 -39.01
N GLU A 433 4.97 12.96 -40.30
CA GLU A 433 6.25 13.20 -41.00
C GLU A 433 6.69 14.67 -40.95
N ASP A 434 5.75 15.60 -40.80
CA ASP A 434 6.03 17.02 -40.63
C ASP A 434 6.87 17.33 -39.35
N ASN A 435 6.84 16.43 -38.36
CA ASN A 435 7.73 16.50 -37.20
C ASN A 435 9.21 16.28 -37.60
N TYR A 436 9.48 15.46 -38.62
CA TYR A 436 10.83 15.29 -39.18
C TYR A 436 11.16 16.39 -40.18
N ARG A 437 10.25 16.72 -41.10
CA ARG A 437 10.54 17.67 -42.18
C ARG A 437 10.73 19.10 -41.69
N TYR A 438 9.94 19.53 -40.72
CA TYR A 438 9.90 20.93 -40.29
C TYR A 438 10.32 21.12 -38.83
N ALA A 439 9.82 20.31 -37.90
CA ALA A 439 10.13 20.48 -36.48
C ALA A 439 11.59 20.12 -36.17
N PHE A 440 12.07 18.97 -36.67
CA PHE A 440 13.40 18.44 -36.35
C PHE A 440 14.57 19.37 -36.74
N PRO A 441 14.62 19.99 -37.93
CA PRO A 441 15.69 20.95 -38.25
C PRO A 441 15.71 22.16 -37.32
N LEU A 442 14.54 22.63 -36.88
CA LEU A 442 14.45 23.73 -35.91
C LEU A 442 14.88 23.27 -34.52
N LEU A 443 14.46 22.09 -34.08
CA LEU A 443 14.93 21.49 -32.83
C LEU A 443 16.47 21.40 -32.82
N GLN A 444 17.08 20.93 -33.90
CA GLN A 444 18.53 20.88 -34.07
C GLN A 444 19.17 22.27 -33.97
N ARG A 445 18.62 23.26 -34.71
CA ARG A 445 19.11 24.64 -34.71
C ARG A 445 19.12 25.29 -33.32
N TYR A 446 18.10 25.01 -32.50
CA TYR A 446 17.97 25.56 -31.16
C TYR A 446 18.55 24.65 -30.06
N GLY A 447 19.15 23.51 -30.42
CA GLY A 447 19.68 22.54 -29.45
C GLY A 447 18.61 21.90 -28.57
N MET A 448 17.39 21.77 -29.10
CA MET A 448 16.21 21.30 -28.38
C MET A 448 15.98 19.80 -28.60
N ARG A 449 15.65 19.06 -27.53
CA ARG A 449 15.15 17.66 -27.59
C ARG A 449 13.64 17.63 -27.36
N ALA A 450 13.00 16.56 -27.82
CA ALA A 450 11.55 16.35 -27.68
C ALA A 450 11.22 14.86 -27.47
N VAL A 451 9.95 14.60 -27.16
CA VAL A 451 9.34 13.28 -27.11
C VAL A 451 8.30 13.18 -28.21
N ILE A 452 8.28 12.11 -29.00
CA ILE A 452 7.26 11.85 -30.01
C ILE A 452 6.49 10.59 -29.64
N PHE A 453 5.19 10.71 -29.41
CA PHE A 453 4.27 9.61 -29.26
C PHE A 453 3.70 9.25 -30.64
N GLY A 454 4.26 8.22 -31.26
CA GLY A 454 3.86 7.80 -32.60
C GLY A 454 2.86 6.64 -32.59
N VAL A 455 1.95 6.61 -33.56
CA VAL A 455 1.16 5.41 -33.87
C VAL A 455 2.09 4.33 -34.42
N THR A 456 2.01 3.11 -33.86
CA THR A 456 3.05 2.09 -34.09
C THR A 456 2.73 1.05 -35.17
N ASP A 457 1.58 1.12 -35.85
CA ASP A 457 1.26 0.23 -36.97
C ASP A 457 2.23 0.44 -38.15
N PRO A 458 3.14 -0.52 -38.42
CA PRO A 458 4.18 -0.36 -39.43
C PRO A 458 3.65 -0.46 -40.87
N THR A 459 2.39 -0.87 -41.05
CA THR A 459 1.76 -1.01 -42.37
C THR A 459 1.18 0.30 -42.89
N ARG A 460 1.10 1.33 -42.04
CA ARG A 460 0.46 2.61 -42.33
C ARG A 460 1.52 3.66 -42.67
N ARG A 461 1.35 4.34 -43.80
CA ARG A 461 2.18 5.47 -44.23
C ARG A 461 1.49 6.83 -44.09
N TRP A 462 0.20 6.81 -43.81
CA TRP A 462 -0.67 7.97 -43.73
C TRP A 462 -1.60 7.80 -42.53
N ASN A 463 -2.00 8.91 -41.90
CA ASN A 463 -3.04 8.85 -40.89
C ASN A 463 -4.38 8.40 -41.50
N PHE A 464 -5.21 7.77 -40.69
CA PHE A 464 -6.50 7.21 -41.12
C PHE A 464 -7.63 7.43 -40.10
N TRP A 465 -7.33 8.08 -38.97
CA TRP A 465 -8.30 8.45 -37.95
C TRP A 465 -8.99 9.79 -38.26
N ASP A 466 -8.38 10.64 -39.09
CA ASP A 466 -8.96 11.92 -39.52
C ASP A 466 -9.73 11.78 -40.84
N ALA A 467 -10.74 10.91 -40.88
CA ALA A 467 -11.47 10.54 -42.11
C ALA A 467 -12.02 11.71 -42.97
N ASP A 468 -12.35 12.86 -42.36
CA ASP A 468 -12.90 14.03 -43.08
C ASP A 468 -11.82 15.01 -43.58
N ALA A 469 -10.53 14.67 -43.47
CA ALA A 469 -9.42 15.51 -43.89
C ALA A 469 -8.48 14.78 -44.87
N ALA A 470 -7.71 15.55 -45.63
CA ALA A 470 -6.67 14.99 -46.49
C ALA A 470 -5.64 14.23 -45.63
N PRO A 471 -5.32 12.96 -45.95
CA PRO A 471 -4.35 12.20 -45.18
C PRO A 471 -2.98 12.88 -45.16
N ALA A 472 -2.36 12.90 -44.00
CA ALA A 472 -1.02 13.37 -43.76
C ALA A 472 -0.05 12.18 -43.60
N PRO A 473 1.18 12.29 -44.13
CA PRO A 473 2.15 11.22 -44.03
C PRO A 473 2.64 11.06 -42.59
N LEU A 474 2.95 9.82 -42.21
CA LEU A 474 3.52 9.46 -40.91
C LEU A 474 5.04 9.24 -41.00
N LEU A 475 5.72 9.39 -39.88
CA LEU A 475 7.16 9.13 -39.75
C LEU A 475 7.53 7.71 -40.19
N THR A 476 8.61 7.60 -40.95
CA THR A 476 9.20 6.31 -41.30
C THR A 476 10.15 5.80 -40.21
N PRO A 477 10.38 4.48 -40.11
CA PRO A 477 11.37 3.93 -39.18
C PRO A 477 12.79 4.49 -39.39
N ALA A 478 13.16 4.88 -40.61
CA ALA A 478 14.45 5.49 -40.90
C ALA A 478 14.56 6.90 -40.29
N GLN A 479 13.54 7.73 -40.51
CA GLN A 479 13.44 9.08 -39.91
C GLN A 479 13.44 9.00 -38.38
N MET A 480 12.66 8.08 -37.80
CA MET A 480 12.64 7.87 -36.33
C MET A 480 14.02 7.52 -35.77
N ARG A 481 14.77 6.63 -36.46
CA ARG A 481 16.12 6.26 -36.02
C ARG A 481 17.09 7.43 -36.05
N GLU A 482 17.05 8.26 -37.10
CA GLU A 482 17.88 9.45 -37.20
C GLU A 482 17.56 10.46 -36.08
N MET A 483 16.27 10.73 -35.85
CA MET A 483 15.83 11.60 -34.77
C MET A 483 16.24 11.06 -33.39
N ALA A 484 16.15 9.75 -33.19
CA ALA A 484 16.57 9.10 -31.95
C ALA A 484 18.08 9.23 -31.70
N GLN A 485 18.91 9.16 -32.74
CA GLN A 485 20.36 9.37 -32.64
C GLN A 485 20.72 10.79 -32.19
N TYR A 486 19.92 11.79 -32.59
CA TYR A 486 20.08 13.16 -32.09
C TYR A 486 19.65 13.33 -30.62
N GLY A 487 18.74 12.48 -30.14
CA GLY A 487 18.24 12.51 -28.75
C GLY A 487 16.73 12.77 -28.63
N ILE A 488 15.96 12.59 -29.70
CA ILE A 488 14.50 12.56 -29.63
C ILE A 488 14.07 11.22 -29.00
N GLU A 489 13.22 11.30 -27.97
CA GLU A 489 12.64 10.12 -27.35
C GLU A 489 11.35 9.72 -28.07
N PHE A 490 11.16 8.43 -28.32
CA PHE A 490 9.91 7.90 -28.88
C PHE A 490 9.11 7.13 -27.83
N GLY A 491 7.80 7.37 -27.80
CA GLY A 491 6.79 6.63 -27.07
C GLY A 491 5.67 6.15 -28.02
N ALA A 492 4.78 5.30 -27.51
CA ALA A 492 3.66 4.78 -28.29
C ALA A 492 2.38 5.63 -28.09
N HIS A 493 1.72 6.00 -29.18
CA HIS A 493 0.37 6.58 -29.21
C HIS A 493 -0.64 5.52 -29.67
N THR A 494 -0.62 4.36 -29.01
CA THR A 494 -1.33 3.12 -29.40
C THR A 494 -0.86 2.52 -30.74
N VAL A 495 -1.43 1.37 -31.12
CA VAL A 495 -1.11 0.70 -32.39
C VAL A 495 -1.88 1.30 -33.56
N THR A 496 -3.18 1.57 -33.38
CA THR A 496 -4.08 1.96 -34.47
C THR A 496 -4.88 3.24 -34.21
N HIS A 497 -4.49 4.03 -33.20
CA HIS A 497 -5.18 5.25 -32.77
C HIS A 497 -6.69 5.03 -32.50
N PRO A 498 -7.09 4.03 -31.69
CA PRO A 498 -8.50 3.86 -31.34
C PRO A 498 -8.94 4.96 -30.36
N HIS A 499 -10.20 5.37 -30.45
CA HIS A 499 -10.78 6.35 -29.54
C HIS A 499 -11.04 5.71 -28.16
N LEU A 500 -10.02 5.68 -27.29
CA LEU A 500 -10.02 4.94 -26.01
C LEU A 500 -11.29 5.10 -25.15
N PRO A 501 -11.90 6.30 -25.00
CA PRO A 501 -13.14 6.45 -24.24
C PRO A 501 -14.35 5.67 -24.76
N GLN A 502 -14.30 5.22 -26.01
CA GLN A 502 -15.37 4.44 -26.65
C GLN A 502 -15.12 2.93 -26.57
N LEU A 503 -13.96 2.50 -26.06
CA LEU A 503 -13.61 1.09 -25.97
C LEU A 503 -14.10 0.47 -24.65
N PRO A 504 -14.56 -0.80 -24.68
CA PRO A 504 -14.69 -1.61 -23.47
C PRO A 504 -13.35 -1.71 -22.72
N PRO A 505 -13.33 -1.73 -21.37
CA PRO A 505 -12.08 -1.80 -20.59
C PRO A 505 -11.17 -2.98 -20.91
N ALA A 506 -11.72 -4.09 -21.43
CA ALA A 506 -10.94 -5.26 -21.84
C ALA A 506 -10.18 -5.05 -23.16
N GLN A 507 -10.65 -4.14 -24.02
CA GLN A 507 -9.99 -3.79 -25.29
C GLN A 507 -9.04 -2.59 -25.13
N ALA A 508 -9.27 -1.73 -24.12
CA ALA A 508 -8.41 -0.60 -23.81
C ALA A 508 -7.15 -0.98 -23.00
N ARG A 509 -7.11 -2.18 -22.41
CA ARG A 509 -5.96 -2.75 -21.70
C ARG A 509 -5.15 -3.62 -22.64
#